data_AF-A0AAD1ILD3-F1
#
_entry.id   AF-A0AAD1ILD3-F1
#
_cell.length_a   1.000
_cell.length_b   1.000
_cell.length_c   1.000
_cell.angle_alpha   90.00
_cell.angle_beta   90.00
_cell.angle_gamma   90.00
#
_symmetry.space_group_name_H-M   'P 1'
#
loop_
_entity.id
_entity.type
_entity.pdbx_description
1 polymer ?
#
loop_
_entity_poly.entity_id
_entity_poly.type
_entity_poly.pdbx_seq_one_letter_code
_entity_poly.pdbx_strand_id
1 'polypeptide(L)'
;MTPHLLVLAADGAARTSTSEAVVFWIVGGIALLGAIGVIAAPKAVYSAIFLAATMIALAVLYIAQEALFLGVVQVVVYTGAVMMLFLFVLMLVGVDSSESLVETIRGQRIAAIVVGIGFGVLLIAGIGTVSVAGFTGLPEANSGGNVEGLAELIFTRYLWAFELTGALLITAALGAMVLAHRERFEHRKTQRELSIERFRSGGHATPMPNPGVYARHNAVDMPGRLPDGSGARSSVSTILHPRAVPPSGDGRNGHS
;
A
#
# COMPACT_ATOMS: atom_id res chain seq x y z
N MET A 1 -46.06 40.32 -5.22
CA MET A 1 -44.87 39.93 -4.40
C MET A 1 -43.64 40.31 -5.18
N THR A 2 -42.83 41.20 -4.63
CA THR A 2 -41.82 42.00 -5.35
C THR A 2 -40.57 41.19 -5.71
N PRO A 3 -40.03 41.33 -6.95
CA PRO A 3 -38.82 40.61 -7.39
C PRO A 3 -37.58 40.93 -6.55
N HIS A 4 -37.56 42.06 -5.84
CA HIS A 4 -36.47 42.45 -4.95
C HIS A 4 -36.30 41.54 -3.73
N LEU A 5 -37.37 40.92 -3.21
CA LEU A 5 -37.27 39.97 -2.09
C LEU A 5 -36.67 38.63 -2.53
N LEU A 6 -36.91 38.21 -3.78
CA LEU A 6 -36.28 37.02 -4.35
C LEU A 6 -34.79 37.24 -4.61
N VAL A 7 -34.39 38.44 -5.04
CA VAL A 7 -32.97 38.80 -5.22
C VAL A 7 -32.23 38.88 -3.88
N LEU A 8 -32.84 39.47 -2.85
CA LEU A 8 -32.26 39.51 -1.50
C LEU A 8 -32.17 38.12 -0.84
N ALA A 9 -33.15 37.24 -1.09
CA ALA A 9 -33.09 35.85 -0.64
C ALA A 9 -32.02 35.04 -1.40
N ALA A 10 -31.85 35.27 -2.70
CA ALA A 10 -30.78 34.69 -3.51
C ALA A 10 -29.39 35.19 -3.08
N ASP A 11 -29.25 36.48 -2.72
CA ASP A 11 -28.03 37.07 -2.17
C ASP A 11 -27.64 36.48 -0.81
N GLY A 12 -28.62 36.06 -0.01
CA GLY A 12 -28.39 35.35 1.25
C GLY A 12 -27.95 33.89 1.03
N ALA A 13 -28.55 33.20 0.05
CA ALA A 13 -28.20 31.84 -0.32
C ALA A 13 -26.83 31.71 -1.01
N ALA A 14 -26.35 32.80 -1.63
CA ALA A 14 -25.05 32.85 -2.31
C ALA A 14 -23.87 33.22 -1.38
N ARG A 15 -24.10 33.47 -0.08
CA ARG A 15 -23.03 33.82 0.86
C ARG A 15 -22.62 32.61 1.69
N THR A 16 -21.47 32.05 1.38
CA THR A 16 -20.75 31.13 2.26
C THR A 16 -20.52 31.80 3.62
N SER A 17 -20.91 31.13 4.70
CA SER A 17 -20.66 31.65 6.05
C SER A 17 -19.15 31.69 6.32
N THR A 18 -18.67 32.66 7.12
CA THR A 18 -17.24 32.76 7.44
C THR A 18 -16.70 31.46 8.04
N SER A 19 -17.50 30.76 8.86
CA SER A 19 -17.14 29.45 9.42
C SER A 19 -16.97 28.37 8.36
N GLU A 20 -17.88 28.30 7.39
CA GLU A 20 -17.82 27.33 6.29
C GLU A 20 -16.62 27.59 5.39
N ALA A 21 -16.34 28.85 5.06
CA ALA A 21 -15.17 29.24 4.27
C ALA A 21 -13.87 28.87 4.99
N VAL A 22 -13.79 29.11 6.30
CA VAL A 22 -12.61 28.75 7.12
C VAL A 22 -12.42 27.23 7.13
N VAL A 23 -13.48 26.46 7.36
CA VAL A 23 -13.42 24.99 7.32
C VAL A 23 -12.97 24.52 5.94
N PHE A 24 -13.54 25.05 4.86
CA PHE A 24 -13.18 24.69 3.50
C PHE A 24 -11.70 24.93 3.20
N TRP A 25 -11.17 26.13 3.48
CA TRP A 25 -9.78 26.46 3.17
C TRP A 25 -8.78 25.68 4.01
N ILE A 26 -9.09 25.43 5.29
CA ILE A 26 -8.21 24.64 6.17
C ILE A 26 -8.24 23.16 5.76
N VAL A 27 -9.43 22.56 5.70
CA VAL A 27 -9.59 21.13 5.41
C VAL A 27 -9.20 20.80 3.97
N GLY A 28 -9.58 21.67 3.02
CA GLY A 28 -9.15 21.55 1.63
C GLY A 28 -7.64 21.68 1.47
N GLY A 29 -7.01 22.60 2.20
CA GLY A 29 -5.54 22.71 2.26
C GLY A 29 -4.89 21.42 2.80
N ILE A 30 -5.43 20.85 3.88
CA ILE A 30 -4.96 19.56 4.43
C ILE A 30 -5.15 18.43 3.41
N ALA A 31 -6.29 18.36 2.73
CA ALA A 31 -6.55 17.35 1.71
C ALA A 31 -5.55 17.41 0.56
N LEU A 32 -5.25 18.63 0.08
CA LEU A 32 -4.28 18.87 -0.99
C LEU A 32 -2.85 18.54 -0.56
N LEU A 33 -2.43 19.01 0.61
CA LEU A 33 -1.11 18.69 1.17
C LEU A 33 -0.96 17.18 1.40
N GLY A 34 -2.01 16.51 1.87
CA GLY A 34 -2.07 15.06 1.99
C GLY A 34 -1.90 14.38 0.63
N ALA A 35 -2.63 14.80 -0.40
CA ALA A 35 -2.54 14.22 -1.74
C ALA A 35 -1.13 14.39 -2.35
N ILE A 36 -0.50 15.55 -2.16
CA ILE A 36 0.90 15.76 -2.54
C ILE A 36 1.82 14.83 -1.73
N GLY A 37 1.57 14.71 -0.42
CA GLY A 37 2.30 13.84 0.48
C GLY A 37 2.26 12.35 0.09
N VAL A 38 1.15 11.86 -0.46
CA VAL A 38 1.04 10.47 -0.96
C VAL A 38 2.10 10.18 -2.02
N ILE A 39 2.32 11.12 -2.94
CA ILE A 39 3.23 10.93 -4.08
C ILE A 39 4.67 11.30 -3.71
N ALA A 40 4.84 12.28 -2.82
CA ALA A 40 6.16 12.77 -2.41
C ALA A 40 6.82 11.94 -1.30
N ALA A 41 6.07 11.09 -0.59
CA ALA A 41 6.59 10.33 0.55
C ALA A 41 7.55 9.22 0.10
N PRO A 42 8.81 9.20 0.62
CA PRO A 42 9.82 8.22 0.20
C PRO A 42 9.58 6.81 0.78
N LYS A 43 8.76 6.68 1.83
CA LYS A 43 8.38 5.36 2.38
C LYS A 43 6.87 5.16 2.24
N ALA A 44 6.46 3.96 1.83
CA ALA A 44 5.04 3.67 1.58
C ALA A 44 4.16 3.82 2.83
N VAL A 45 4.70 3.57 4.04
CA VAL A 45 3.96 3.79 5.29
C VAL A 45 3.57 5.27 5.45
N TYR A 46 4.49 6.20 5.16
CA TYR A 46 4.18 7.63 5.22
C TYR A 46 3.20 8.04 4.11
N SER A 47 3.38 7.51 2.89
CA SER A 47 2.44 7.73 1.78
C SER A 47 1.01 7.34 2.17
N ALA A 48 0.85 6.18 2.82
CA ALA A 48 -0.45 5.70 3.24
C ALA A 48 -1.06 6.52 4.40
N ILE A 49 -0.25 7.03 5.34
CA ILE A 49 -0.73 7.97 6.38
C ILE A 49 -1.23 9.28 5.73
N PHE A 50 -0.52 9.81 4.73
CA PHE A 50 -0.97 10.99 3.99
C PHE A 50 -2.28 10.73 3.23
N LEU A 51 -2.43 9.54 2.64
CA LEU A 51 -3.67 9.15 1.97
C LEU A 51 -4.83 9.07 2.98
N ALA A 52 -4.59 8.50 4.18
CA ALA A 52 -5.59 8.42 5.23
C ALA A 52 -6.03 9.82 5.69
N ALA A 53 -5.09 10.74 5.85
CA ALA A 53 -5.39 12.15 6.17
C ALA A 53 -6.26 12.80 5.08
N THR A 54 -5.97 12.57 3.80
CA THR A 54 -6.81 13.06 2.69
C THR A 54 -8.21 12.46 2.72
N MET A 55 -8.36 11.15 2.95
CA MET A 55 -9.67 10.50 3.02
C MET A 55 -10.54 11.05 4.18
N ILE A 56 -9.92 11.33 5.33
CA ILE A 56 -10.61 11.98 6.47
C ILE A 56 -10.98 13.42 6.14
N ALA A 57 -10.07 14.18 5.53
CA ALA A 57 -10.36 15.55 5.12
C ALA A 57 -11.53 15.62 4.13
N LEU A 58 -11.58 14.70 3.15
CA LEU A 58 -12.72 14.57 2.24
C LEU A 58 -14.03 14.23 2.97
N ALA A 59 -14.00 13.36 3.98
CA ALA A 59 -15.19 13.06 4.78
C ALA A 59 -15.73 14.30 5.50
N VAL A 60 -14.83 15.13 6.05
CA VAL A 60 -15.21 16.41 6.69
C VAL A 60 -15.79 17.37 5.64
N LEU A 61 -15.22 17.43 4.44
CA LEU A 61 -15.76 18.26 3.35
C LEU A 61 -17.15 17.78 2.90
N TYR A 62 -17.41 16.47 2.83
CA TYR A 62 -18.75 15.95 2.55
C TYR A 62 -19.75 16.34 3.63
N ILE A 63 -19.38 16.24 4.91
CA ILE A 63 -20.25 16.66 6.01
C ILE A 63 -20.50 18.17 5.96
N ALA A 64 -19.48 18.97 5.63
CA ALA A 64 -19.62 20.42 5.47
C ALA A 64 -20.55 20.80 4.29
N GLN A 65 -20.69 19.93 3.30
CA GLN A 65 -21.63 20.06 2.17
C GLN A 65 -23.02 19.45 2.48
N GLU A 66 -23.34 19.22 3.75
CA GLU A 66 -24.56 18.57 4.23
C GLU A 66 -24.77 17.11 3.73
N ALA A 67 -23.74 16.49 3.14
CA ALA A 67 -23.78 15.11 2.64
C ALA A 67 -23.39 14.10 3.74
N LEU A 68 -24.17 14.03 4.82
CA LEU A 68 -23.82 13.27 6.02
C LEU A 68 -23.62 11.77 5.74
N PHE A 69 -24.51 11.15 4.95
CA PHE A 69 -24.39 9.74 4.59
C PHE A 69 -23.07 9.45 3.86
N LEU A 70 -22.72 10.28 2.88
CA LEU A 70 -21.51 10.13 2.08
C LEU A 70 -20.25 10.34 2.94
N GLY A 71 -20.28 11.31 3.85
CA GLY A 71 -19.22 11.53 4.84
C GLY A 71 -19.00 10.32 5.76
N VAL A 72 -20.07 9.71 6.27
CA VAL A 72 -19.97 8.51 7.13
C VAL A 72 -19.43 7.31 6.33
N VAL A 73 -19.95 7.07 5.12
CA VAL A 73 -19.45 6.02 4.22
C VAL A 73 -17.98 6.22 3.88
N GLN A 74 -17.55 7.47 3.68
CA GLN A 74 -16.14 7.82 3.45
C GLN A 74 -15.25 7.37 4.62
N VAL A 75 -15.68 7.60 5.85
CA VAL A 75 -14.92 7.16 7.04
C VAL A 75 -14.94 5.64 7.18
N VAL A 76 -16.11 5.00 7.07
CA VAL A 76 -16.24 3.55 7.31
C VAL A 76 -15.57 2.72 6.21
N VAL A 77 -15.81 3.05 4.94
CA VAL A 77 -15.37 2.24 3.81
C VAL A 77 -13.97 2.63 3.37
N TYR A 78 -13.74 3.90 3.01
CA TYR A 78 -12.46 4.32 2.45
C TYR A 78 -11.36 4.40 3.52
N THR A 79 -11.60 5.15 4.60
CA THR A 79 -10.62 5.29 5.68
C THR A 79 -10.57 4.04 6.57
N GLY A 80 -11.70 3.39 6.81
CA GLY A 80 -11.78 2.20 7.66
C GLY A 80 -11.31 0.95 6.94
N ALA A 81 -12.10 0.42 6.01
CA ALA A 81 -11.82 -0.88 5.39
C ALA A 81 -10.69 -0.84 4.36
N VAL A 82 -10.79 0.03 3.35
CA VAL A 82 -9.89 0.04 2.19
C VAL A 82 -8.48 0.47 2.60
N MET A 83 -8.36 1.57 3.36
CA MET A 83 -7.07 2.05 3.83
C MET A 83 -6.36 1.05 4.72
N MET A 84 -7.07 0.43 5.68
CA MET A 84 -6.46 -0.56 6.56
C MET A 84 -5.98 -1.79 5.78
N LEU A 85 -6.78 -2.29 4.83
CA LEU A 85 -6.35 -3.37 3.94
C LEU A 85 -5.08 -2.97 3.16
N PHE A 86 -5.06 -1.77 2.60
CA PHE A 86 -3.91 -1.26 1.86
C PHE A 86 -2.66 -1.15 2.74
N LEU A 87 -2.79 -0.61 3.96
CA LEU A 87 -1.72 -0.52 4.95
C LEU A 87 -1.18 -1.89 5.34
N PHE A 88 -2.06 -2.86 5.59
CA PHE A 88 -1.66 -4.23 5.89
C PHE A 88 -0.87 -4.86 4.74
N VAL A 89 -1.35 -4.71 3.50
CA VAL A 89 -0.71 -5.26 2.32
C VAL A 89 0.65 -4.59 2.07
N LEU A 90 0.72 -3.25 2.11
CA LEU A 90 1.98 -2.52 1.95
C LEU A 90 3.02 -2.95 3.00
N MET A 91 2.60 -3.14 4.24
CA MET A 91 3.49 -3.55 5.32
C MET A 91 3.95 -5.01 5.17
N LEU A 92 3.07 -5.90 4.71
CA LEU A 92 3.39 -7.31 4.48
C LEU A 92 4.34 -7.52 3.29
N VAL A 93 4.18 -6.72 2.23
CA VAL A 93 5.01 -6.80 1.03
C VAL A 93 6.44 -6.31 1.28
N GLY A 94 6.65 -5.45 2.28
CA GLY A 94 7.98 -4.96 2.64
C GLY A 94 8.62 -4.19 1.50
N VAL A 95 8.20 -2.93 1.31
CA VAL A 95 8.78 -2.04 0.29
C VAL A 95 10.15 -1.50 0.72
N ASP A 96 11.20 -2.26 0.45
CA ASP A 96 12.56 -1.72 0.34
C ASP A 96 12.91 -1.60 -1.14
N SER A 97 12.80 -0.39 -1.68
CA SER A 97 13.30 -0.10 -3.02
C SER A 97 14.09 1.20 -2.99
N SER A 98 15.42 1.07 -2.93
CA SER A 98 16.31 2.09 -3.47
C SER A 98 16.15 2.07 -4.99
N GLU A 99 15.07 2.68 -5.48
CA GLU A 99 14.81 2.76 -6.90
C GLU A 99 15.77 3.80 -7.49
N SER A 100 16.58 3.36 -8.45
CA SER A 100 17.57 4.20 -9.09
C SER A 100 16.85 5.28 -9.92
N LEU A 101 17.15 6.55 -9.66
CA LEU A 101 16.63 7.71 -10.40
C LEU A 101 17.17 7.82 -11.84
N VAL A 102 17.59 6.70 -12.43
CA VAL A 102 18.10 6.67 -13.81
C VAL A 102 16.91 6.63 -14.76
N GLU A 103 16.67 7.75 -15.43
CA GLU A 103 15.71 7.85 -16.51
C GLU A 103 16.02 6.81 -17.60
N THR A 104 15.14 5.83 -17.76
CA THR A 104 15.21 4.85 -18.86
C THR A 104 14.92 5.54 -20.20
N ILE A 105 14.07 6.58 -20.20
CA ILE A 105 13.72 7.39 -21.37
C ILE A 105 14.06 8.85 -21.06
N ARG A 106 15.06 9.40 -21.77
CA ARG A 106 15.50 10.79 -21.59
C ARG A 106 14.34 11.76 -21.81
N GLY A 107 14.09 12.63 -20.83
CA GLY A 107 13.05 13.68 -20.93
C GLY A 107 11.65 13.25 -20.50
N GLN A 108 11.44 11.99 -20.09
CA GLN A 108 10.14 11.51 -19.61
C GLN A 108 9.62 12.32 -18.41
N ARG A 109 10.49 12.68 -17.45
CA ARG A 109 10.09 13.44 -16.27
C ARG A 109 9.61 14.85 -16.62
N ILE A 110 10.31 15.52 -17.55
CA ILE A 110 9.91 16.85 -18.03
C ILE A 110 8.58 16.76 -18.78
N ALA A 111 8.43 15.77 -19.67
CA ALA A 111 7.18 15.53 -20.38
C ALA A 111 6.01 15.27 -19.42
N ALA A 112 6.21 14.42 -18.40
CA ALA A 112 5.19 14.15 -17.39
C ALA A 112 4.79 15.39 -16.58
N ILE A 113 5.75 16.25 -16.22
CA ILE A 113 5.47 17.52 -15.53
C ILE A 113 4.67 18.46 -16.43
N VAL A 114 5.08 18.63 -17.69
CA VAL A 114 4.39 19.50 -18.65
C VAL A 114 2.97 19.03 -18.89
N VAL A 115 2.76 17.72 -19.10
CA VAL A 115 1.42 17.14 -19.28
C VAL A 115 0.58 17.28 -18.02
N GLY A 116 1.15 17.04 -16.84
CA GLY A 116 0.45 17.19 -15.56
C GLY A 116 -0.02 18.63 -15.32
N ILE A 117 0.88 19.61 -15.53
CA ILE A 117 0.53 21.04 -15.42
C ILE A 117 -0.49 21.43 -16.48
N GLY A 118 -0.30 21.01 -17.73
CA GLY A 118 -1.23 21.30 -18.83
C GLY A 118 -2.63 20.76 -18.56
N PHE A 119 -2.73 19.53 -18.04
CA PHE A 119 -3.99 18.93 -17.62
C PHE A 119 -4.63 19.69 -16.45
N GLY A 120 -3.84 20.09 -15.44
CA GLY A 120 -4.33 20.90 -14.33
C GLY A 120 -4.88 22.26 -14.78
N VAL A 121 -4.16 22.97 -15.66
CA VAL A 121 -4.62 24.23 -16.24
C VAL A 121 -5.90 24.02 -17.04
N LEU A 122 -5.99 22.95 -17.84
CA LEU A 122 -7.19 22.63 -18.61
C LEU A 122 -8.40 22.38 -17.70
N LEU A 123 -8.23 21.66 -16.58
CA LEU A 123 -9.30 21.43 -15.61
C LEU A 123 -9.74 22.75 -14.94
N ILE A 124 -8.79 23.59 -14.50
CA ILE A 124 -9.11 24.89 -13.88
C ILE A 124 -9.83 25.80 -14.87
N ALA A 125 -9.35 25.88 -16.11
CA ALA A 125 -9.98 26.67 -17.17
C ALA A 125 -11.37 26.12 -17.52
N GLY A 126 -11.52 24.80 -17.59
CA GLY A 126 -12.80 24.13 -17.83
C GLY A 126 -13.83 24.47 -16.75
N ILE A 127 -13.46 24.29 -15.48
CA ILE A 127 -14.33 24.62 -14.34
C ILE A 127 -14.65 26.12 -14.30
N GLY A 128 -13.66 27.00 -14.56
CA GLY A 128 -13.84 28.45 -14.53
C GLY A 128 -14.66 29.00 -15.70
N THR A 129 -14.73 28.30 -16.83
CA THR A 129 -15.50 28.72 -18.02
C THR A 129 -16.94 28.23 -17.99
N VAL A 130 -17.25 27.20 -17.19
CA VAL A 130 -18.63 26.77 -16.96
C VAL A 130 -19.37 27.91 -16.25
N SER A 131 -20.17 28.65 -17.01
CA SER A 131 -21.12 29.61 -16.46
C SER A 131 -22.06 28.83 -15.53
N VAL A 132 -22.03 29.13 -14.23
CA VAL A 132 -22.90 28.53 -13.23
C VAL A 132 -24.32 29.05 -13.46
N ALA A 133 -25.00 28.52 -14.48
CA ALA A 133 -26.38 28.83 -14.78
C ALA A 133 -27.26 28.17 -13.71
N GLY A 134 -27.61 28.94 -12.68
CA GLY A 134 -28.44 28.49 -11.57
C GLY A 134 -27.66 27.66 -10.55
N PHE A 135 -27.39 28.24 -9.38
CA PHE A 135 -26.93 27.50 -8.21
C PHE A 135 -28.16 27.05 -7.42
N THR A 136 -28.46 25.75 -7.42
CA THR A 136 -29.37 25.15 -6.44
C THR A 136 -28.67 25.19 -5.09
N GLY A 137 -29.19 26.00 -4.16
CA GLY A 137 -28.62 26.11 -2.82
C GLY A 137 -28.61 24.78 -2.07
N LEU A 138 -27.69 24.61 -1.11
CA LEU A 138 -27.58 23.40 -0.28
C LEU A 138 -28.93 22.94 0.30
N PRO A 139 -29.79 23.82 0.86
CA PRO A 139 -31.07 23.40 1.43
C PRO A 139 -32.03 22.78 0.42
N GLU A 140 -32.03 23.29 -0.82
CA GLU A 140 -32.89 22.78 -1.90
C GLU A 140 -32.34 21.47 -2.45
N ALA A 141 -31.02 21.40 -2.65
CA ALA A 141 -30.32 20.20 -3.08
C ALA A 141 -30.46 19.03 -2.10
N ASN A 142 -30.54 19.31 -0.79
CA ASN A 142 -30.65 18.29 0.28
C ASN A 142 -32.09 18.07 0.80
N SER A 143 -33.09 18.70 0.20
CA SER A 143 -34.49 18.69 0.68
C SER A 143 -35.13 17.30 0.79
N GLY A 144 -34.69 16.33 -0.01
CA GLY A 144 -35.20 14.95 -0.02
C GLY A 144 -34.57 14.00 1.01
N GLY A 145 -33.65 14.47 1.84
CA GLY A 145 -32.87 13.62 2.74
C GLY A 145 -31.78 12.83 2.00
N ASN A 146 -30.59 12.76 2.61
CA ASN A 146 -29.42 12.16 1.96
C ASN A 146 -29.56 10.64 1.74
N VAL A 147 -30.12 9.93 2.72
CA VAL A 147 -30.20 8.46 2.67
C VAL A 147 -31.40 8.04 1.84
N GLU A 148 -32.54 8.68 2.08
CA GLU A 148 -33.82 8.41 1.45
C GLU A 148 -33.76 8.72 -0.05
N GLY A 149 -33.25 9.91 -0.42
CA GLY A 149 -33.08 10.28 -1.82
C GLY A 149 -32.10 9.36 -2.55
N LEU A 150 -30.98 8.99 -1.92
CA LEU A 150 -30.04 8.04 -2.52
C LEU A 150 -30.67 6.65 -2.69
N ALA A 151 -31.41 6.16 -1.69
CA ALA A 151 -32.10 4.88 -1.76
C ALA A 151 -33.13 4.86 -2.90
N GLU A 152 -33.94 5.92 -3.04
CA GLU A 152 -34.89 6.05 -4.15
C GLU A 152 -34.16 5.95 -5.49
N LEU A 153 -33.07 6.71 -5.68
CA LEU A 153 -32.28 6.68 -6.92
C LEU A 153 -31.70 5.29 -7.20
N ILE A 154 -31.11 4.64 -6.20
CA ILE A 154 -30.47 3.33 -6.32
C ILE A 154 -31.50 2.24 -6.66
N PHE A 155 -32.66 2.23 -6.01
CA PHE A 155 -33.65 1.17 -6.18
C PHE A 155 -34.64 1.41 -7.33
N THR A 156 -34.71 2.62 -7.88
CA THR A 156 -35.60 2.92 -9.02
C THR A 156 -34.81 3.11 -10.32
N ARG A 157 -33.98 4.16 -10.39
CA ARG A 157 -33.29 4.58 -11.62
C ARG A 157 -32.01 3.79 -11.87
N TYR A 158 -31.26 3.49 -10.82
CA TYR A 158 -29.93 2.87 -10.88
C TYR A 158 -29.93 1.41 -10.43
N LEU A 159 -31.07 0.72 -10.50
CA LEU A 159 -31.22 -0.67 -10.05
C LEU A 159 -30.19 -1.60 -10.71
N TRP A 160 -29.94 -1.44 -12.01
CA TRP A 160 -28.92 -2.23 -12.72
C TRP A 160 -27.50 -1.93 -12.23
N ALA A 161 -27.16 -0.67 -11.94
CA ALA A 161 -25.85 -0.32 -11.41
C ALA A 161 -25.66 -0.91 -10.00
N PHE A 162 -26.72 -0.92 -9.19
CA PHE A 162 -26.73 -1.57 -7.88
C PHE A 162 -26.50 -3.09 -8.00
N GLU A 163 -27.26 -3.77 -8.84
CA GLU A 163 -27.16 -5.23 -9.03
C GLU A 163 -25.77 -5.64 -9.55
N LEU A 164 -25.24 -4.90 -10.53
CA LEU A 164 -23.88 -5.12 -11.04
C LEU A 164 -22.81 -4.89 -9.97
N THR A 165 -23.00 -3.89 -9.10
CA THR A 165 -22.09 -3.65 -7.97
C THR A 165 -22.17 -4.79 -6.96
N GLY A 166 -23.36 -5.33 -6.70
CA GLY A 166 -23.54 -6.52 -5.87
C GLY A 166 -22.81 -7.75 -6.44
N ALA A 167 -22.98 -8.01 -7.73
CA ALA A 167 -22.27 -9.09 -8.44
C ALA A 167 -20.74 -8.89 -8.40
N LEU A 168 -20.27 -7.65 -8.54
CA LEU A 168 -18.86 -7.28 -8.41
C LEU A 168 -18.33 -7.58 -7.01
N LEU A 169 -19.07 -7.25 -5.94
CA LEU A 169 -18.66 -7.54 -4.57
C LEU A 169 -18.57 -9.04 -4.27
N ILE A 170 -19.53 -9.83 -4.77
CA ILE A 170 -19.49 -11.29 -4.65
C ILE A 170 -18.25 -11.84 -5.38
N THR A 171 -18.02 -11.37 -6.61
CA THR A 171 -16.87 -11.81 -7.42
C THR A 171 -15.55 -11.38 -6.79
N ALA A 172 -15.46 -10.18 -6.21
CA ALA A 172 -14.28 -9.71 -5.50
C ALA A 172 -14.00 -10.56 -4.24
N ALA A 173 -15.03 -10.92 -3.48
CA ALA A 173 -14.89 -11.79 -2.31
C ALA A 173 -14.42 -13.20 -2.70
N LEU A 174 -15.00 -13.79 -3.76
CA LEU A 174 -14.57 -15.07 -4.31
C LEU A 174 -13.14 -15.00 -4.85
N GLY A 175 -12.81 -13.95 -5.59
CA GLY A 175 -11.47 -13.72 -6.14
C GLY A 175 -10.43 -13.57 -5.03
N ALA A 176 -10.72 -12.81 -3.98
CA ALA A 176 -9.86 -12.68 -2.81
C ALA A 176 -9.69 -14.01 -2.08
N MET A 177 -10.76 -14.79 -1.88
CA MET A 177 -10.69 -16.11 -1.26
C MET A 177 -9.79 -17.04 -2.07
N VAL A 178 -10.02 -17.19 -3.37
CA VAL A 178 -9.26 -18.09 -4.24
C VAL A 178 -7.79 -17.67 -4.32
N LEU A 179 -7.50 -16.37 -4.42
CA LEU A 179 -6.13 -15.88 -4.55
C LEU A 179 -5.35 -15.94 -3.22
N ALA A 180 -6.02 -15.72 -2.09
CA ALA A 180 -5.39 -15.83 -0.77
C ALA A 180 -5.30 -17.28 -0.26
N HIS A 181 -6.11 -18.19 -0.81
CA HIS A 181 -6.09 -19.60 -0.42
C HIS A 181 -4.88 -20.31 -1.00
N ARG A 182 -3.84 -20.45 -0.18
CA ARG A 182 -2.64 -21.21 -0.53
C ARG A 182 -2.88 -22.69 -0.21
N GLU A 183 -3.35 -23.47 -1.20
CA GLU A 183 -3.41 -24.93 -1.06
C GLU A 183 -1.98 -25.48 -0.87
N ARG A 184 -1.72 -26.06 0.30
CA ARG A 184 -0.51 -26.83 0.54
C ARG A 184 -0.75 -28.23 -0.01
N PHE A 185 -0.48 -28.43 -1.30
CA PHE A 185 -0.64 -29.72 -1.98
C PHE A 185 0.23 -30.83 -1.38
N GLU A 186 1.28 -30.48 -0.64
CA GLU A 186 2.08 -31.44 0.11
C GLU A 186 1.81 -31.32 1.61
N HIS A 187 1.49 -32.46 2.24
CA HIS A 187 1.52 -32.56 3.70
C HIS A 187 2.92 -32.19 4.19
N ARG A 188 3.02 -31.35 5.22
CA ARG A 188 4.32 -31.05 5.84
C ARG A 188 4.89 -32.36 6.36
N LYS A 189 5.92 -32.89 5.69
CA LYS A 189 6.57 -34.14 6.08
C LYS A 189 6.87 -34.11 7.57
N THR A 190 6.43 -35.14 8.27
CA THR A 190 6.69 -35.26 9.71
C THR A 190 8.19 -35.46 9.95
N GLN A 191 8.66 -35.16 11.17
CA GLN A 191 10.07 -35.38 11.51
C GLN A 191 10.50 -36.85 11.30
N ARG A 192 9.57 -37.79 11.48
CA ARG A 192 9.78 -39.23 11.22
C ARG A 192 9.97 -39.51 9.73
N GLU A 193 9.13 -38.95 8.86
CA GLU A 193 9.25 -39.11 7.41
C GLU A 193 10.55 -38.51 6.87
N LEU A 194 10.91 -37.30 7.32
CA LEU A 194 12.19 -36.65 7.01
C LEU A 194 13.41 -37.45 7.52
N SER A 195 13.23 -38.22 8.60
CA SER A 195 14.26 -39.14 9.09
C SER A 195 14.37 -40.36 8.18
N ILE A 196 13.26 -41.03 7.87
CA ILE A 196 13.22 -42.23 7.00
C ILE A 196 13.76 -41.93 5.61
N GLU A 197 13.43 -40.77 5.03
CA GLU A 197 13.92 -40.36 3.71
C GLU A 197 15.44 -40.16 3.68
N ARG A 198 16.04 -39.63 4.76
CA ARG A 198 17.51 -39.56 4.93
C ARG A 198 18.16 -40.94 4.95
N PHE A 199 17.51 -41.93 5.57
CA PHE A 199 18.02 -43.31 5.62
C PHE A 199 17.81 -44.08 4.31
N ARG A 200 16.67 -43.89 3.63
CA ARG A 200 16.35 -44.60 2.37
C ARG A 200 17.17 -44.14 1.18
N SER A 201 17.57 -42.87 1.15
CA SER A 201 18.38 -42.29 0.07
C SER A 201 19.87 -42.66 0.14
N GLY A 202 20.27 -43.56 1.06
CA GLY A 202 21.69 -43.83 1.32
C GLY A 202 22.44 -42.64 1.94
N GLY A 203 21.69 -41.67 2.49
CA GLY A 203 22.22 -40.47 3.12
C GLY A 203 22.72 -40.70 4.55
N HIS A 204 23.13 -39.61 5.20
CA HIS A 204 23.70 -39.64 6.54
C HIS A 204 22.59 -39.72 7.61
N ALA A 205 22.80 -40.59 8.60
CA ALA A 205 21.90 -40.81 9.74
C ALA A 205 21.72 -39.56 10.63
N THR A 206 22.73 -38.70 10.65
CA THR A 206 22.79 -37.49 11.46
C THR A 206 22.71 -36.24 10.57
N PRO A 207 22.25 -35.10 11.12
CA PRO A 207 22.43 -33.80 10.46
C PRO A 207 23.90 -33.59 10.10
N MET A 208 24.16 -32.88 8.99
CA MET A 208 25.53 -32.52 8.64
C MET A 208 26.13 -31.68 9.76
N PRO A 209 27.42 -31.89 10.11
CA PRO A 209 28.09 -31.06 11.10
C PRO A 209 28.07 -29.61 10.63
N ASN A 210 27.91 -28.68 11.56
CA ASN A 210 28.01 -27.25 11.24
C ASN A 210 29.44 -26.92 10.78
N PRO A 211 29.62 -25.83 10.00
CA PRO A 211 30.95 -25.29 9.73
C PRO A 211 31.74 -25.07 11.03
N GLY A 212 33.07 -25.28 10.97
CA GLY A 212 33.97 -25.03 12.09
C GLY A 212 33.95 -26.05 13.24
N VAL A 213 33.06 -27.06 13.23
CA VAL A 213 33.00 -28.08 14.28
C VAL A 213 34.30 -28.90 14.29
N TYR A 214 35.02 -28.92 15.42
CA TYR A 214 36.36 -29.49 15.60
C TYR A 214 37.48 -28.86 14.75
N ALA A 215 37.21 -27.74 14.07
CA ALA A 215 38.25 -26.94 13.43
C ALA A 215 38.94 -26.05 14.48
N ARG A 216 40.18 -25.62 14.20
CA ARG A 216 40.91 -24.69 15.09
C ARG A 216 40.27 -23.30 15.16
N HIS A 217 39.44 -22.95 14.18
CA HIS A 217 38.76 -21.67 14.08
C HIS A 217 37.30 -21.91 13.74
N ASN A 218 36.40 -21.26 14.50
CA ASN A 218 34.97 -21.30 14.28
C ASN A 218 34.59 -20.21 13.26
N ALA A 219 34.58 -20.56 11.98
CA ALA A 219 34.20 -19.67 10.89
C ALA A 219 33.29 -20.39 9.89
N VAL A 220 32.43 -19.63 9.23
CA VAL A 220 31.39 -20.15 8.31
C VAL A 220 31.95 -20.74 7.01
N ASP A 221 33.18 -20.35 6.64
CA ASP A 221 33.94 -20.83 5.48
C ASP A 221 34.92 -21.96 5.85
N MET A 222 35.03 -22.31 7.14
CA MET A 222 35.91 -23.37 7.61
C MET A 222 35.18 -24.71 7.69
N PRO A 223 35.67 -25.76 7.01
CA PRO A 223 35.05 -27.08 7.10
C PRO A 223 35.26 -27.68 8.49
N GLY A 224 34.21 -28.36 8.99
CA GLY A 224 34.32 -29.16 10.18
C GLY A 224 35.33 -30.29 9.98
N ARG A 225 35.99 -30.75 11.05
CA ARG A 225 36.98 -31.83 10.95
C ARG A 225 36.37 -33.20 11.20
N LEU A 226 36.73 -34.15 10.34
CA LEU A 226 36.42 -35.57 10.50
C LEU A 226 37.37 -36.23 11.53
N PRO A 227 37.03 -37.44 12.02
CA PRO A 227 37.89 -38.20 12.93
C PRO A 227 39.29 -38.51 12.38
N ASP A 228 39.44 -38.53 11.05
CA ASP A 228 40.72 -38.71 10.35
C ASP A 228 41.53 -37.40 10.19
N GLY A 229 40.99 -36.28 10.69
CA GLY A 229 41.60 -34.95 10.60
C GLY A 229 41.40 -34.24 9.25
N SER A 230 40.71 -34.86 8.28
CA SER A 230 40.35 -34.24 7.01
C SER A 230 39.17 -33.26 7.17
N GLY A 231 39.00 -32.35 6.20
CA GLY A 231 37.93 -31.36 6.21
C GLY A 231 36.64 -31.89 5.57
N ALA A 232 35.52 -31.79 6.29
CA ALA A 232 34.19 -32.13 5.81
C ALA A 232 33.69 -31.04 4.86
N ARG A 233 33.96 -31.18 3.56
CA ARG A 233 33.49 -30.20 2.54
C ARG A 233 31.97 -30.04 2.50
N SER A 234 31.22 -31.05 2.96
CA SER A 234 29.77 -31.01 3.08
C SER A 234 29.25 -30.12 4.23
N SER A 235 30.10 -29.74 5.19
CA SER A 235 29.71 -28.85 6.29
C SER A 235 29.68 -27.37 5.91
N VAL A 236 30.22 -27.00 4.73
CA VAL A 236 30.36 -25.61 4.28
C VAL A 236 29.48 -25.40 3.05
N SER A 237 28.91 -24.20 2.91
CA SER A 237 28.14 -23.84 1.71
C SER A 237 29.00 -23.93 0.46
N THR A 238 28.47 -24.51 -0.61
CA THR A 238 29.14 -24.61 -1.92
C THR A 238 29.55 -23.26 -2.50
N ILE A 239 28.90 -22.18 -2.06
CA ILE A 239 29.16 -20.80 -2.50
C ILE A 239 30.40 -20.20 -1.78
N LEU A 240 30.77 -20.74 -0.63
CA LEU A 240 31.93 -20.27 0.14
C LEU A 240 33.16 -21.10 -0.24
N HIS A 241 34.10 -20.48 -0.95
CA HIS A 241 35.39 -21.10 -1.27
C HIS A 241 36.27 -21.19 -0.02
N PRO A 242 36.64 -22.39 0.45
CA PRO A 242 37.49 -22.54 1.62
C PRO A 242 38.87 -21.94 1.34
N ARG A 243 39.30 -20.98 2.16
CA ARG A 243 40.65 -20.41 2.06
C ARG A 243 41.65 -21.41 2.63
N ALA A 244 42.53 -21.96 1.80
CA ALA A 244 43.57 -22.89 2.25
C ALA A 244 44.56 -22.15 3.16
N VAL A 245 44.66 -22.57 4.42
CA VAL A 245 45.68 -22.07 5.35
C VAL A 245 46.98 -22.85 5.09
N PRO A 246 48.10 -22.19 4.76
CA PRO A 246 49.39 -22.87 4.57
C PRO A 246 49.77 -23.64 5.84
N PRO A 247 50.41 -24.82 5.74
CA PRO A 247 50.93 -25.51 6.91
C PRO A 247 51.94 -24.58 7.61
N SER A 248 51.68 -24.29 8.89
CA SER A 248 52.57 -23.50 9.73
C SER A 248 53.95 -24.17 9.74
N GLY A 249 54.96 -23.46 9.22
CA GLY A 249 56.35 -23.90 9.25
C GLY A 249 56.77 -24.24 10.68
N ASP A 250 57.36 -25.42 10.82
CA ASP A 250 58.01 -25.88 12.04
C ASP A 250 59.14 -24.91 12.41
N GLY A 251 58.92 -24.10 13.45
CA GLY A 251 59.86 -23.12 13.97
C GLY A 251 60.99 -23.74 14.79
N ARG A 252 61.65 -24.77 14.26
CA ARG A 252 62.83 -25.40 14.87
C ARG A 252 64.10 -25.14 14.06
N ASN A 253 64.57 -23.90 14.08
CA ASN A 253 65.98 -23.55 13.87
C ASN A 253 66.35 -22.67 15.08
N GLY A 254 67.19 -23.04 16.04
CA GLY A 254 68.40 -23.85 15.93
C GLY A 254 69.61 -22.98 15.61
N HIS A 255 69.87 -21.94 16.41
CA HIS A 255 71.15 -21.21 16.37
C HIS A 255 71.64 -20.92 17.79
N SER A 256 72.64 -21.72 18.17
CA SER A 256 73.79 -21.35 19.00
C SER A 256 74.55 -20.16 18.43
#